data_AF-A0A5J4PEY6-F1
#
_entry.id   AF-A0A5J4PEY6-F1
#
_cell.length_a   1.000
_cell.length_b   1.000
_cell.length_c   1.000
_cell.angle_alpha   90.00
_cell.angle_beta   90.00
_cell.angle_gamma   90.00
#
_symmetry.space_group_name_H-M   'P 1'
#
loop_
_entity.id
_entity.type
_entity.pdbx_description
1 polymer ?
#
loop_
_entity_poly.entity_id
_entity_poly.type
_entity_poly.pdbx_seq_one_letter_code
_entity_poly.pdbx_strand_id
1 'polypeptide(L)'
;RARGADSVWYVMEATGSYYENPAYFLHENRLKVSVVPANKIKYYAKSRHLKTQTDKVDASLIADFGLSQKPSLWQPMSGAYKQLRDLCRERICLKQARSRAKCQLDAMRNSHDKLACILRIKEEQIALYEKLLP
;
A
#
# COMPACT_ATOMS: atom_id res chain seq x y z
N ARG A 1 19.68 37.75 13.50
CA ARG A 1 20.35 36.67 12.72
C ARG A 1 19.27 35.78 12.14
N ALA A 2 18.94 35.94 10.86
CA ALA A 2 18.04 35.03 10.16
C ALA A 2 18.74 33.66 10.10
N ARG A 3 18.19 32.65 10.78
CA ARG A 3 18.50 31.27 10.45
C ARG A 3 18.08 31.11 9.00
N GLY A 4 19.02 30.84 8.08
CA GLY A 4 18.66 30.41 6.73
C GLY A 4 17.64 29.31 6.89
N ALA A 5 16.46 29.45 6.29
CA ALA A 5 15.40 28.47 6.42
C ALA A 5 15.90 27.17 5.78
N ASP A 6 16.51 26.30 6.58
CA ASP A 6 16.88 24.96 6.17
C ASP A 6 15.61 24.33 5.61
N SER A 7 15.65 24.01 4.31
CA SER A 7 14.52 23.47 3.57
C SER A 7 13.95 22.25 4.31
N VAL A 8 12.70 22.39 4.79
CA VAL A 8 11.96 21.35 5.51
C VAL A 8 11.92 20.07 4.66
N TRP A 9 12.20 18.95 5.30
CA TRP A 9 12.18 17.63 4.68
C TRP A 9 11.07 16.77 5.25
N TYR A 10 10.18 16.32 4.37
CA TYR A 10 9.07 15.43 4.68
C TYR A 10 9.48 13.98 4.43
N VAL A 11 9.33 13.13 5.43
CA VAL A 11 9.60 11.69 5.32
C VAL A 11 8.34 10.94 5.68
N MET A 12 7.96 9.96 4.87
CA MET A 12 6.75 9.17 5.07
C MET A 12 6.97 7.70 4.71
N GLU A 13 6.17 6.83 5.31
CA GLU A 13 6.16 5.40 5.01
C GLU A 13 5.28 5.09 3.79
N ALA A 14 5.72 4.16 2.94
CA ALA A 14 4.92 3.58 1.86
C ALA A 14 3.89 2.56 2.40
N THR A 15 2.88 3.01 3.14
CA THR A 15 1.79 2.16 3.65
C THR A 15 0.63 2.12 2.68
N GLY A 16 0.48 1.03 1.92
CA GLY A 16 -0.59 0.91 0.92
C GLY A 16 -0.50 2.02 -0.14
N SER A 17 -1.61 2.71 -0.42
CA SER A 17 -1.67 3.88 -1.32
C SER A 17 -1.72 5.22 -0.59
N TYR A 18 -1.81 5.24 0.75
CA TYR A 18 -2.07 6.45 1.53
C TYR A 18 -0.96 7.51 1.41
N TYR A 19 0.27 7.07 1.13
CA TYR A 19 1.40 7.96 0.94
C TYR A 19 1.37 8.70 -0.41
N GLU A 20 0.63 8.22 -1.41
CA GLU A 20 0.75 8.74 -2.78
C GLU A 20 0.33 10.21 -2.85
N ASN A 21 -0.92 10.52 -2.49
CA ASN A 21 -1.45 11.89 -2.56
C ASN A 21 -0.55 12.96 -1.87
N PRO A 22 -0.12 12.77 -0.60
CA PRO A 22 0.77 13.74 0.04
C PRO A 22 2.15 13.79 -0.63
N ALA A 23 2.71 12.67 -1.09
CA ALA A 23 4.01 12.66 -1.78
C ALA A 23 3.96 13.45 -3.10
N TYR A 24 2.92 13.25 -3.90
CA TYR A 24 2.70 14.00 -5.13
C TYR A 24 2.51 15.50 -4.85
N PHE A 25 1.64 15.87 -3.91
CA PHE A 25 1.42 17.27 -3.53
C PHE A 25 2.72 17.96 -3.10
N LEU A 26 3.53 17.33 -2.24
CA LEU A 26 4.79 17.90 -1.78
C LEU A 26 5.80 18.05 -2.92
N HIS A 27 5.92 17.04 -3.78
CA HIS A 27 6.81 17.08 -4.95
C HIS A 27 6.42 18.18 -5.95
N GLU A 28 5.14 18.31 -6.26
CA GLU A 28 4.60 19.34 -7.16
C GLU A 28 4.85 20.76 -6.64
N ASN A 29 4.83 20.94 -5.31
CA ASN A 29 5.19 22.19 -4.64
C ASN A 29 6.71 22.36 -4.45
N ARG A 30 7.54 21.52 -5.07
CA ARG A 30 9.02 21.55 -5.02
C ARG A 30 9.58 21.40 -3.60
N LEU A 31 8.85 20.72 -2.71
CA LEU A 31 9.28 20.43 -1.35
C LEU A 31 10.05 19.10 -1.31
N LYS A 32 11.02 19.00 -0.39
CA LYS A 32 11.81 17.78 -0.21
C LYS A 32 10.93 16.70 0.41
N VAL A 33 10.67 15.62 -0.31
CA VAL A 33 9.92 14.47 0.18
C VAL A 33 10.69 13.18 -0.03
N SER A 34 10.64 12.28 0.95
CA SER A 34 11.16 10.92 0.86
C SER A 34 10.11 9.91 1.28
N VAL A 35 9.90 8.91 0.44
CA VAL A 35 8.98 7.80 0.69
C VAL A 35 9.82 6.57 1.00
N VAL A 36 9.63 6.01 2.19
CA VAL A 36 10.42 4.89 2.71
C VAL A 36 9.56 3.62 2.73
N PRO A 37 10.06 2.49 2.21
CA PRO A 37 9.35 1.22 2.32
C PRO A 37 8.99 0.83 3.76
N ALA A 38 7.77 0.36 3.99
CA ALA A 38 7.23 -0.05 5.29
C ALA A 38 8.13 -1.03 6.06
N ASN A 39 8.74 -1.98 5.35
CA ASN A 39 9.66 -2.93 5.96
C ASN A 39 10.91 -2.26 6.57
N LYS A 40 11.43 -1.19 5.97
CA LYS A 40 12.58 -0.46 6.52
C LYS A 40 12.22 0.26 7.81
N ILE A 41 11.07 0.94 7.85
CA ILE A 41 10.57 1.60 9.07
C ILE A 41 10.33 0.56 10.16
N LYS A 42 9.71 -0.58 9.83
CA LYS A 42 9.51 -1.69 10.76
C LYS A 42 10.81 -2.25 11.34
N TYR A 43 11.85 -2.44 10.53
CA TYR A 43 13.14 -2.91 11.03
C TYR A 43 13.85 -1.87 11.90
N TYR A 44 13.69 -0.58 11.58
CA TYR A 44 14.21 0.49 12.39
C TYR A 44 13.47 0.62 13.74
N ALA A 45 12.16 0.46 13.76
CA ALA A 45 11.38 0.38 15.01
C ALA A 45 11.92 -0.71 15.94
N LYS A 46 12.19 -1.90 15.36
CA LYS A 46 12.74 -3.04 16.10
C LYS A 46 14.13 -2.75 16.66
N SER A 47 15.02 -2.12 15.89
CA SER A 47 16.37 -1.78 16.40
C SER A 47 16.32 -0.73 17.52
N ARG A 48 15.30 0.11 17.55
CA ARG A 48 15.02 1.08 18.62
C ARG A 48 14.21 0.50 19.80
N HIS A 49 13.94 -0.81 19.81
CA HIS A 49 13.16 -1.50 20.86
C HIS A 49 11.77 -0.88 21.12
N LEU A 50 11.18 -0.23 20.12
CA LEU A 50 9.84 0.35 20.23
C LEU A 50 8.79 -0.75 20.15
N LYS A 51 7.95 -0.83 21.20
CA LYS A 51 6.84 -1.79 21.29
C LYS A 51 5.46 -1.14 21.09
N THR A 52 5.37 0.17 21.33
CA THR A 52 4.13 0.94 21.21
C THR A 52 3.98 1.45 19.79
N GLN A 53 2.81 1.24 19.20
CA GLN A 53 2.46 1.70 17.86
C GLN A 53 1.27 2.66 17.95
N THR A 54 1.54 3.95 17.78
CA THR A 54 0.53 5.01 17.69
C THR A 54 0.98 6.01 16.64
N ASP A 55 0.06 6.74 16.01
CA ASP A 55 0.39 7.68 14.94
C ASP A 55 1.49 8.68 15.35
N LYS A 56 1.47 9.15 16.61
CA LYS A 56 2.49 10.06 17.14
C LYS A 56 3.87 9.41 17.26
N VAL A 57 3.92 8.17 17.76
CA VAL A 57 5.17 7.42 17.90
C VAL A 57 5.74 7.06 16.53
N ASP A 58 4.89 6.63 15.60
CA ASP A 58 5.29 6.27 14.24
C ASP A 58 5.80 7.50 13.47
N ALA A 59 5.12 8.64 13.56
CA ALA A 59 5.59 9.88 12.95
C ALA A 59 6.96 10.33 13.50
N SER A 60 7.16 10.23 14.82
CA SER A 60 8.45 10.54 15.45
C SER A 60 9.55 9.59 15.00
N LEU A 61 9.24 8.29 14.88
CA LEU A 61 10.17 7.28 14.41
C LEU A 61 10.58 7.50 12.96
N ILE A 62 9.63 7.84 12.09
CA ILE A 62 9.88 8.12 10.67
C ILE A 62 10.74 9.38 10.52
N ALA A 63 10.50 10.41 11.33
CA ALA A 63 11.34 11.62 11.34
C ALA A 63 12.78 11.30 11.77
N ASP A 64 12.96 10.53 12.85
CA ASP A 64 14.27 10.05 13.32
C ASP A 64 14.98 9.17 12.29
N PHE A 65 14.23 8.29 11.59
CA PHE A 65 14.74 7.52 10.47
C PHE A 65 15.25 8.44 9.36
N GLY A 66 14.49 9.49 9.01
CA GLY A 66 14.88 10.50 8.03
C GLY A 66 16.20 11.17 8.36
N LEU A 67 16.37 11.62 9.61
CA LEU A 67 17.59 12.26 10.10
C LEU A 67 18.78 11.30 10.13
N SER A 68 18.55 10.06 10.58
CA SER A 68 19.60 9.06 10.76
C SER A 68 20.09 8.47 9.42
N GLN A 69 19.15 8.01 8.59
CA GLN A 69 19.45 7.21 7.40
C GLN A 69 19.53 8.04 6.12
N LYS A 70 19.06 9.29 6.17
CA LYS A 70 19.05 10.23 5.06
C LYS A 70 18.54 9.58 3.75
N PRO A 71 17.29 9.08 3.72
CA PRO A 71 16.77 8.40 2.53
C PRO A 71 16.83 9.29 1.28
N SER A 72 16.89 8.66 0.10
CA SER A 72 16.84 9.39 -1.16
C SER A 72 15.54 10.19 -1.29
N LEU A 73 15.60 11.34 -1.97
CA LEU A 73 14.40 12.08 -2.36
C LEU A 73 13.54 11.22 -3.27
N TRP A 74 12.24 11.18 -2.99
CA TRP A 74 11.26 10.50 -3.80
C TRP A 74 11.04 11.26 -5.10
N GLN A 75 10.80 10.50 -6.17
CA GLN A 75 10.41 11.03 -7.47
C GLN A 75 9.16 10.30 -7.93
N PRO A 76 8.22 11.01 -8.58
CA PRO A 76 7.04 10.39 -9.11
C PRO A 76 7.40 9.39 -10.20
N MET A 77 6.61 8.35 -10.25
CA MET A 77 6.63 7.39 -11.35
C MET A 77 6.24 8.06 -12.67
N SER A 78 6.85 7.67 -13.78
CA SER A 78 6.41 8.14 -15.10
C SER A 78 4.95 7.74 -15.35
N GLY A 79 4.22 8.55 -16.12
CA GLY A 79 2.80 8.30 -16.39
C GLY A 79 2.52 6.90 -16.97
N ALA A 80 3.36 6.46 -17.92
CA ALA A 80 3.26 5.13 -18.51
C ALA A 80 3.52 4.01 -17.49
N TYR A 81 4.55 4.14 -16.65
CA TYR A 81 4.85 3.12 -15.64
C TYR A 81 3.77 3.08 -14.54
N LYS A 82 3.16 4.23 -14.21
CA LYS A 82 2.02 4.31 -13.29
C LYS A 82 0.82 3.55 -13.83
N GLN A 83 0.43 3.82 -15.09
CA GLN A 83 -0.66 3.09 -15.76
C GLN A 83 -0.42 1.58 -15.78
N LEU A 84 0.79 1.15 -16.17
CA LEU A 84 1.16 -0.26 -16.19
C LEU A 84 1.08 -0.89 -14.79
N ARG A 85 1.61 -0.21 -13.77
CA ARG A 85 1.57 -0.66 -12.38
C ARG A 85 0.14 -0.86 -11.89
N ASP A 86 -0.75 0.09 -12.19
CA ASP A 86 -2.14 0.04 -11.74
C ASP A 86 -2.90 -1.12 -12.42
N LEU A 87 -2.71 -1.32 -13.73
CA LEU A 87 -3.24 -2.48 -14.46
C LEU A 87 -2.71 -3.82 -13.93
N CYS A 88 -1.41 -3.91 -13.66
CA CYS A 88 -0.78 -5.11 -13.11
C CYS A 88 -1.33 -5.45 -11.72
N ARG A 89 -1.46 -4.43 -10.85
CA ARG A 89 -2.04 -4.60 -9.51
C ARG A 89 -3.47 -5.10 -9.59
N GLU A 90 -4.30 -4.48 -10.42
CA GLU A 90 -5.71 -4.90 -10.59
C GLU A 90 -5.81 -6.34 -11.11
N ARG A 91 -5.00 -6.70 -12.11
CA ARG A 91 -4.93 -8.08 -12.62
C ARG A 91 -4.54 -9.09 -11.54
N ILE A 92 -3.58 -8.76 -10.67
CA ILE A 92 -3.20 -9.61 -9.53
C ILE A 92 -4.35 -9.74 -8.53
N CYS A 93 -4.98 -8.62 -8.16
CA CYS A 93 -6.12 -8.59 -7.25
C CYS A 93 -7.29 -9.44 -7.75
N LEU A 94 -7.66 -9.32 -9.03
CA LEU A 94 -8.70 -10.12 -9.66
C LEU A 94 -8.36 -11.61 -9.68
N LYS A 95 -7.11 -11.99 -10.01
CA LYS A 95 -6.65 -13.39 -9.95
C LYS A 95 -6.78 -13.97 -8.55
N GLN A 96 -6.36 -13.22 -7.54
CA GLN A 96 -6.47 -13.64 -6.13
C GLN A 96 -7.93 -13.72 -5.68
N ALA A 97 -8.78 -12.75 -6.04
CA ALA A 97 -10.21 -12.76 -5.75
C ALA A 97 -10.91 -13.98 -6.37
N ARG A 98 -10.61 -14.29 -7.64
CA ARG A 98 -11.10 -15.49 -8.31
C ARG A 98 -10.68 -16.77 -7.59
N SER A 99 -9.40 -16.90 -7.24
CA SER A 99 -8.88 -18.06 -6.52
C SER A 99 -9.60 -18.26 -5.18
N ARG A 100 -9.70 -17.18 -4.38
CA ARG A 100 -10.44 -17.20 -3.11
C ARG A 100 -11.91 -17.58 -3.31
N ALA A 101 -12.57 -17.04 -4.32
CA ALA A 101 -13.97 -17.35 -4.60
C ALA A 101 -14.17 -18.83 -4.98
N LYS A 102 -13.26 -19.42 -5.77
CA LYS A 102 -13.29 -20.86 -6.11
C LYS A 102 -13.11 -21.73 -4.88
N CYS A 103 -12.13 -21.43 -4.01
CA CYS A 103 -11.96 -22.15 -2.74
C CYS A 103 -13.19 -22.01 -1.83
N GLN A 104 -13.80 -20.83 -1.77
CA GLN A 104 -15.03 -20.61 -1.01
C GLN A 104 -16.20 -21.44 -1.58
N LEU A 105 -16.39 -21.47 -2.90
CA LEU A 105 -17.45 -22.26 -3.54
C LEU A 105 -17.27 -23.76 -3.26
N ASP A 106 -16.04 -24.26 -3.35
CA ASP A 106 -15.73 -25.66 -3.03
C ASP A 106 -16.07 -26.01 -1.57
N ALA A 107 -15.63 -25.18 -0.62
CA ALA A 107 -16.00 -25.36 0.78
C ALA A 107 -17.53 -25.28 1.01
N MET A 108 -18.22 -24.40 0.31
CA MET A 108 -19.69 -24.26 0.40
C MET A 108 -20.43 -25.48 -0.15
N ARG A 109 -19.94 -26.10 -1.23
CA ARG A 109 -20.51 -27.33 -1.79
C ARG A 109 -20.33 -28.54 -0.87
N ASN A 110 -19.26 -28.55 -0.08
CA ASN A 110 -18.99 -29.58 0.92
C ASN A 110 -19.62 -29.26 2.30
N SER A 111 -20.33 -28.14 2.44
CA SER A 111 -21.02 -27.76 3.68
C SER A 111 -22.44 -28.32 3.69
N HIS A 112 -22.91 -28.75 4.87
CA HIS A 112 -24.28 -29.23 5.05
C HIS A 112 -25.31 -28.10 4.79
N ASP A 113 -26.37 -28.42 4.03
CA ASP A 113 -27.55 -27.58 3.78
C ASP A 113 -27.26 -26.14 3.32
N LYS A 114 -26.28 -25.97 2.41
CA LYS A 114 -26.05 -24.65 1.81
C LYS A 114 -27.17 -24.28 0.84
N LEU A 115 -27.76 -23.10 1.02
CA LEU A 115 -28.79 -22.58 0.11
C LEU A 115 -28.27 -22.47 -1.32
N ALA A 116 -29.04 -23.03 -2.27
CA ALA A 116 -28.71 -23.01 -3.70
C ALA A 116 -28.51 -21.59 -4.25
N CYS A 117 -29.28 -20.60 -3.76
CA CYS A 117 -29.13 -19.21 -4.18
C CYS A 117 -27.75 -18.63 -3.81
N ILE A 118 -27.14 -19.05 -2.69
CA ILE A 118 -25.82 -18.60 -2.26
C ILE A 118 -24.73 -19.21 -3.16
N LEU A 119 -24.87 -20.49 -3.52
CA LEU A 119 -23.97 -21.15 -4.46
C LEU A 119 -23.99 -20.45 -5.82
N ARG A 120 -25.19 -20.13 -6.33
CA ARG A 120 -25.37 -19.39 -7.58
C ARG A 120 -24.70 -18.01 -7.56
N ILE A 121 -24.90 -17.23 -6.48
CA ILE A 121 -24.23 -15.92 -6.33
C ILE A 121 -22.71 -16.07 -6.42
N LYS A 122 -22.15 -17.13 -5.81
CA LYS A 122 -20.70 -17.37 -5.85
C LYS A 122 -20.21 -17.81 -7.22
N GLU A 123 -20.98 -18.61 -7.95
CA GLU A 123 -20.69 -18.99 -9.34
C GLU A 123 -20.70 -17.78 -10.26
N GLU A 124 -21.71 -16.91 -10.15
CA GLU A 124 -21.80 -15.65 -10.89
C GLU A 124 -20.63 -14.71 -10.58
N GLN A 125 -20.22 -14.63 -9.31
CA GLN A 125 -19.05 -13.87 -8.89
C GLN A 125 -17.76 -14.40 -9.53
N ILE A 126 -17.58 -15.72 -9.62
CA ILE A 126 -16.44 -16.35 -10.29
C ILE A 126 -16.46 -16.07 -11.80
N ALA A 127 -17.62 -16.21 -12.44
CA ALA A 127 -17.80 -15.96 -13.86
C ALA A 127 -17.48 -14.50 -14.22
N LEU A 128 -17.88 -13.54 -13.37
CA LEU A 128 -17.50 -12.13 -13.51
C LEU A 128 -15.98 -11.97 -13.48
N TYR A 129 -15.29 -12.57 -12.51
CA TYR A 129 -13.83 -12.48 -12.43
C TYR A 129 -13.12 -13.12 -13.63
N GLU A 130 -13.67 -14.20 -14.19
CA GLU A 130 -13.13 -14.83 -15.39
C GLU A 130 -13.33 -13.95 -16.63
N LYS A 131 -14.48 -13.28 -16.76
CA LYS A 131 -14.72 -12.31 -17.82
C LYS A 131 -13.78 -11.10 -17.75
N LEU A 132 -13.46 -10.63 -16.53
CA LEU A 132 -12.59 -9.47 -16.30
C LEU A 132 -11.09 -9.81 -16.43
N LEU A 133 -10.73 -11.10 -16.44
CA LEU A 133 -9.36 -11.56 -16.60
C LEU A 133 -9.15 -12.07 -18.04
N PRO A 134 -8.58 -11.24 -18.94
CA PRO A 134 -8.16 -11.73 -20.26
C PRO A 134 -7.00 -12.74 -20.14
#